data_AF-A0A7R9SZJ7-F1
#
_entry.id   AF-A0A7R9SZJ7-F1
#
_cell.length_a   1.000
_cell.length_b   1.000
_cell.length_c   1.000
_cell.angle_alpha   90.00
_cell.angle_beta   90.00
_cell.angle_gamma   90.00
#
_symmetry.space_group_name_H-M   'P 1'
#
loop_
_entity.id
_entity.type
_entity.pdbx_description
1 polymer ?
#
loop_
_entity_poly.entity_id
_entity_poly.type
_entity_poly.pdbx_seq_one_letter_code
_entity_poly.pdbx_strand_id
1 'polypeptide(L)'
;MASLSAYVSEVERSMEDVNAWSTVFETKLVNMRRNIEIIKGRDDKRDVSNENKRALAAAVRGLLGELELPVGVERAVREHSLDDERGILTIYDALRRLLDFKRKLRDGLPAGIATMRVTVEAREQVEVIAMHAFERVFERLRAIAEGWVRWSTQKKAMSDANTWEAIQSDLKKFERLFDALSELSPTTADAFARLYCQSCVEVMRCDIVMIMDAIDKQDTEADAINVAFQALRTAIAAMETVGNTVETFLGTTFRIASNNREFYHQEIITGLEGCLLDLIEQSIATNSALCVAFLAALIDTSASTHALGQYALTESVNNFQVVVEAHINSAAQEFARELSALRSKQSSTRNSGGEYEFRMPELDPLRKIISAHMQLQNVFAANGEHSADACFLSMCDVACTHIEHTASAVSKRHDRVRLQGYFSLARCFERGENEGDVSAGLAAQLDGFMTLASSTYVAEVCEKHFGKLFGEIHALRSGSSVGTFQPAGDRRAHLLKLYKIAIPNVRGVEKSVEACAKTLMKDLIVHELVLRTWRELEAHVVEGLSSLKAALGDNKTSDAIPIAQVQHTFAVQSKSFH
;
A
#
# COMPACT_ATOMS: atom_id res chain seq x y z
N MET A 1 -119.53 -85.29 -50.19
CA MET A 1 -118.90 -84.17 -50.92
C MET A 1 -119.19 -82.90 -50.15
N ALA A 2 -118.18 -82.27 -49.55
CA ALA A 2 -118.34 -80.94 -48.96
C ALA A 2 -118.66 -79.93 -50.08
N SER A 3 -119.60 -79.01 -49.85
CA SER A 3 -120.00 -78.03 -50.86
C SER A 3 -118.83 -77.07 -51.15
N LEU A 4 -118.73 -76.58 -52.39
CA LEU A 4 -117.70 -75.63 -52.83
C LEU A 4 -117.57 -74.43 -51.86
N SER A 5 -118.67 -74.01 -51.25
CA SER A 5 -118.74 -72.95 -50.24
C SER A 5 -117.87 -73.22 -49.00
N ALA A 6 -117.78 -74.46 -48.51
CA ALA A 6 -116.96 -74.77 -47.34
C ALA A 6 -115.46 -74.65 -47.63
N TYR A 7 -115.03 -75.01 -48.85
CA TYR A 7 -113.65 -74.82 -49.29
C TYR A 7 -113.30 -73.35 -49.52
N VAL A 8 -114.23 -72.55 -50.05
CA VAL A 8 -114.03 -71.10 -50.19
C VAL A 8 -113.87 -70.45 -48.82
N SER A 9 -114.71 -70.78 -47.84
CA SER A 9 -114.58 -70.22 -46.49
C SER A 9 -113.29 -70.62 -45.76
N GLU A 10 -112.77 -71.83 -45.99
CA GLU A 10 -111.48 -72.26 -45.43
C GLU A 10 -110.29 -71.53 -46.10
N VAL A 11 -110.39 -71.28 -47.41
CA VAL A 11 -109.41 -70.48 -48.15
C VAL A 11 -109.46 -69.02 -47.70
N GLU A 12 -110.65 -68.45 -47.50
CA GLU A 12 -110.83 -67.10 -46.96
C GLU A 12 -110.22 -66.99 -45.56
N ARG A 13 -110.47 -67.97 -44.68
CA ARG A 13 -109.87 -68.02 -43.34
C ARG A 13 -108.34 -68.15 -43.38
N SER A 14 -107.82 -69.01 -44.25
CA SER A 14 -106.36 -69.15 -44.45
C SER A 14 -105.75 -67.87 -45.01
N MET A 15 -106.48 -67.14 -45.86
CA MET A 15 -106.05 -65.87 -46.43
C MET A 15 -106.08 -64.73 -45.40
N GLU A 16 -107.06 -64.73 -44.50
CA GLU A 16 -107.08 -63.86 -43.32
C GLU A 16 -105.88 -64.13 -42.39
N ASP A 17 -105.58 -65.39 -42.10
CA ASP A 17 -104.41 -65.78 -41.31
C ASP A 17 -103.11 -65.36 -42.00
N VAL A 18 -102.97 -65.59 -43.31
CA VAL A 18 -101.82 -65.15 -44.10
C VAL A 18 -101.67 -63.63 -44.07
N ASN A 19 -102.77 -62.87 -44.19
CA ASN A 19 -102.74 -61.41 -44.11
C ASN A 19 -102.37 -60.91 -42.70
N ALA A 20 -102.87 -61.56 -41.66
CA ALA A 20 -102.51 -61.26 -40.27
C ALA A 20 -101.03 -61.54 -40.02
N TRP A 21 -100.53 -62.70 -40.47
CA TRP A 21 -99.11 -63.05 -40.39
C TRP A 21 -98.23 -62.11 -41.20
N SER A 22 -98.64 -61.72 -42.41
CA SER A 22 -97.90 -60.75 -43.24
C SER A 22 -97.78 -59.40 -42.53
N THR A 23 -98.87 -58.91 -41.94
CA THR A 23 -98.89 -57.66 -41.18
C THR A 23 -97.98 -57.71 -39.95
N VAL A 24 -98.00 -58.83 -39.21
CA VAL A 24 -97.10 -59.06 -38.07
C VAL A 24 -95.63 -59.13 -38.53
N PHE A 25 -95.36 -59.77 -39.66
CA PHE A 25 -94.01 -59.90 -40.22
C PHE A 25 -93.47 -58.55 -40.69
N GLU A 26 -94.26 -57.77 -41.42
CA GLU A 26 -93.90 -56.42 -41.87
C GLU A 26 -93.63 -55.49 -40.68
N THR A 27 -94.51 -55.51 -39.68
CA THR A 27 -94.32 -54.71 -38.45
C THR A 27 -93.03 -55.09 -37.73
N LYS A 28 -92.74 -56.40 -37.60
CA LYS A 28 -91.49 -56.87 -37.01
C LYS A 28 -90.27 -56.48 -37.84
N LEU A 29 -90.33 -56.55 -39.17
CA LEU A 29 -89.24 -56.15 -40.06
C LEU A 29 -88.94 -54.65 -40.01
N VAL A 30 -89.98 -53.81 -39.94
CA VAL A 30 -89.84 -52.36 -39.77
C VAL A 30 -89.21 -52.04 -38.41
N ASN A 31 -89.70 -52.68 -37.35
CA ASN A 31 -89.14 -52.51 -36.00
C ASN A 31 -87.70 -53.01 -35.90
N MET A 32 -87.36 -54.15 -36.53
CA MET A 32 -85.99 -54.65 -36.59
C MET A 32 -85.07 -53.71 -37.36
N ARG A 33 -85.50 -53.20 -38.53
CA ARG A 33 -84.72 -52.19 -39.28
C ARG A 33 -84.47 -50.93 -38.46
N ARG A 34 -85.52 -50.40 -37.82
CA ARG A 34 -85.42 -49.22 -36.96
C ARG A 34 -84.49 -49.47 -35.76
N ASN A 35 -84.57 -50.64 -35.13
CA ASN A 35 -83.67 -51.01 -34.04
C ASN A 35 -82.22 -51.14 -34.52
N ILE A 36 -81.98 -51.73 -35.69
CA ILE A 36 -80.64 -51.82 -36.29
C ILE A 36 -80.08 -50.44 -36.60
N GLU A 37 -80.87 -49.52 -37.16
CA GLU A 37 -80.45 -48.13 -37.40
C GLU A 37 -80.12 -47.38 -36.11
N ILE A 38 -80.92 -47.56 -35.05
CA ILE A 38 -80.65 -46.98 -33.73
C ILE A 38 -79.35 -47.55 -33.14
N ILE A 39 -79.10 -48.85 -33.28
CA ILE A 39 -77.88 -49.49 -32.80
C ILE A 39 -76.66 -48.98 -33.59
N LYS A 40 -76.72 -48.94 -34.92
CA LYS A 40 -75.66 -48.38 -35.77
C LYS A 40 -75.36 -46.92 -35.41
N GLY A 41 -76.38 -46.08 -35.27
CA GLY A 41 -76.18 -44.69 -34.88
C GLY A 41 -75.62 -44.51 -33.45
N ARG A 42 -75.80 -45.49 -32.56
CA ARG A 42 -75.13 -45.52 -31.24
C ARG A 42 -73.69 -46.00 -31.34
N ASP A 43 -73.41 -46.99 -32.18
CA ASP A 43 -72.06 -47.49 -32.43
C ASP A 43 -71.18 -46.42 -33.10
N ASP A 44 -71.68 -45.74 -34.14
CA ASP A 44 -70.95 -44.65 -34.80
C ASP A 44 -70.58 -43.54 -33.80
N LYS A 45 -71.52 -43.17 -32.92
CA LYS A 45 -71.26 -42.18 -31.84
C LYS A 45 -70.25 -42.70 -30.82
N ARG A 46 -70.29 -44.00 -30.51
CA ARG A 46 -69.36 -44.64 -29.58
C ARG A 46 -67.95 -44.67 -30.17
N ASP A 47 -67.81 -44.98 -31.46
CA ASP A 47 -66.54 -45.03 -32.16
C ASP A 47 -65.91 -43.64 -32.24
N VAL A 48 -66.66 -42.62 -32.66
CA VAL A 48 -66.18 -41.22 -32.63
C VAL A 48 -65.82 -40.79 -31.20
N SER A 49 -66.60 -41.18 -30.19
CA SER A 49 -66.27 -40.90 -28.79
C SER A 49 -64.98 -41.59 -28.34
N ASN A 50 -64.74 -42.83 -28.75
CA ASN A 50 -63.53 -43.59 -28.43
C ASN A 50 -62.31 -42.99 -29.11
N GLU A 51 -62.42 -42.60 -30.38
CA GLU A 51 -61.39 -41.90 -31.14
C GLU A 51 -60.98 -40.61 -30.43
N ASN A 52 -61.97 -39.78 -30.08
CA ASN A 52 -61.76 -38.51 -29.38
C ASN A 52 -61.11 -38.72 -28.01
N LYS A 53 -61.54 -39.74 -27.25
CA LYS A 53 -60.93 -40.08 -25.95
C LYS A 53 -59.47 -40.51 -26.09
N ARG A 54 -59.14 -41.31 -27.13
CA ARG A 54 -57.76 -41.71 -27.41
C ARG A 54 -56.89 -40.53 -27.81
N ALA A 55 -57.37 -39.67 -28.71
CA ALA A 55 -56.67 -38.47 -29.13
C ALA A 55 -56.43 -37.52 -27.94
N LEU A 56 -57.43 -37.30 -27.09
CA LEU A 56 -57.30 -36.51 -25.88
C LEU A 56 -56.29 -37.13 -24.90
N ALA A 57 -56.37 -38.44 -24.64
CA ALA A 57 -55.43 -39.12 -23.76
C ALA A 57 -53.99 -39.11 -24.30
N ALA A 58 -53.80 -39.08 -25.62
CA ALA A 58 -52.49 -38.92 -26.23
C ALA A 58 -51.97 -37.48 -26.10
N ALA A 59 -52.81 -36.47 -26.34
CA ALA A 59 -52.46 -35.06 -26.19
C ALA A 59 -52.11 -34.71 -24.72
N VAL A 60 -52.90 -35.20 -23.76
CA VAL A 60 -52.63 -35.01 -22.33
C VAL A 60 -51.34 -35.71 -21.91
N ARG A 61 -51.07 -36.94 -22.40
CA ARG A 61 -49.79 -37.62 -22.15
C ARG A 61 -48.60 -36.88 -22.78
N GLY A 62 -48.78 -36.31 -23.97
CA GLY A 62 -47.79 -35.45 -24.59
C GLY A 62 -47.45 -34.26 -23.70
N LEU A 63 -48.46 -33.49 -23.27
CA LEU A 63 -48.29 -32.34 -22.38
C LEU A 63 -47.67 -32.71 -21.03
N LEU A 64 -48.05 -33.84 -20.45
CA LEU A 64 -47.43 -34.34 -19.22
C LEU A 64 -45.96 -34.69 -19.42
N GLY A 65 -45.61 -35.33 -20.54
CA GLY A 65 -44.21 -35.60 -20.88
C GLY A 65 -43.39 -34.34 -21.13
N GLU A 66 -44.02 -33.23 -21.54
CA GLU A 66 -43.34 -31.94 -21.67
C GLU A 66 -43.08 -31.24 -20.32
N LEU A 67 -43.75 -31.67 -19.25
CA LEU A 67 -43.58 -31.17 -17.88
C LEU A 67 -42.66 -32.07 -17.05
N GLU A 68 -42.28 -33.24 -17.56
CA GLU A 68 -41.31 -34.12 -16.92
C GLU A 68 -39.90 -33.57 -17.05
N LEU A 69 -39.13 -33.72 -15.97
CA LEU A 69 -37.76 -33.22 -15.90
C LEU A 69 -36.87 -33.99 -16.89
N PRO A 70 -35.96 -33.31 -17.63
CA PRO A 70 -35.16 -33.99 -18.64
C PRO A 70 -34.34 -35.15 -18.05
N VAL A 71 -34.40 -36.30 -18.72
CA VAL A 71 -33.86 -37.56 -18.20
C VAL A 71 -32.36 -37.46 -17.92
N GLY A 72 -31.98 -37.85 -16.70
CA GLY A 72 -30.59 -37.97 -16.28
C GLY A 72 -29.88 -36.66 -15.94
N VAL A 73 -30.57 -35.51 -15.96
CA VAL A 73 -29.97 -34.22 -15.57
C VAL A 73 -29.53 -34.24 -14.10
N GLU A 74 -30.43 -34.62 -13.18
CA GLU A 74 -30.13 -34.68 -11.75
C GLU A 74 -28.97 -35.64 -11.45
N ARG A 75 -28.95 -36.80 -12.11
CA ARG A 75 -27.87 -37.78 -11.99
C ARG A 75 -26.54 -37.24 -12.51
N ALA A 76 -26.52 -36.60 -13.68
CA ALA A 76 -25.32 -35.99 -14.23
C ALA A 76 -24.76 -34.92 -13.28
N VAL A 77 -25.63 -34.05 -12.76
CA VAL A 77 -25.28 -32.99 -11.80
C VAL A 77 -24.78 -33.54 -10.47
N ARG A 78 -25.23 -34.71 -10.01
CA ARG A 78 -24.82 -35.28 -8.72
C ARG A 78 -23.59 -36.18 -8.79
N GLU A 79 -23.51 -37.04 -9.80
CA GLU A 79 -22.57 -38.17 -9.80
C GLU A 79 -21.30 -37.91 -10.59
N HIS A 80 -21.31 -36.99 -11.56
CA HIS A 80 -20.15 -36.78 -12.42
C HIS A 80 -19.10 -35.90 -11.72
N SER A 81 -17.83 -36.18 -12.01
CA SER A 81 -16.70 -35.46 -11.43
C SER A 81 -16.55 -34.07 -12.04
N LEU A 82 -15.96 -33.16 -11.26
CA LEU A 82 -15.53 -31.84 -11.70
C LEU A 82 -13.99 -31.75 -11.83
N ASP A 83 -13.30 -32.90 -11.75
CA ASP A 83 -11.84 -32.98 -11.85
C ASP A 83 -11.34 -33.24 -13.28
N ASP A 84 -12.21 -33.76 -14.15
CA ASP A 84 -11.89 -34.07 -15.53
C ASP A 84 -12.82 -33.35 -16.52
N GLU A 85 -12.29 -33.01 -17.69
CA GLU A 85 -13.02 -32.27 -18.73
C GLU A 85 -14.29 -32.99 -19.19
N ARG A 86 -14.29 -34.33 -19.17
CA ARG A 86 -15.44 -35.12 -19.61
C ARG A 86 -16.59 -35.01 -18.62
N GLY A 87 -16.29 -35.03 -17.32
CA GLY A 87 -17.24 -34.76 -16.24
C GLY A 87 -17.83 -33.35 -16.33
N ILE A 88 -16.97 -32.33 -16.50
CA ILE A 88 -17.36 -30.92 -16.70
C ILE A 88 -18.31 -30.77 -17.89
N LEU A 89 -17.97 -31.35 -19.05
CA LEU A 89 -18.80 -31.28 -20.26
C LEU A 89 -20.15 -31.99 -20.07
N THR A 90 -20.18 -33.12 -19.36
CA THR A 90 -21.42 -33.86 -19.10
C THR A 90 -22.37 -33.07 -18.19
N ILE A 91 -21.83 -32.39 -17.19
CA ILE A 91 -22.60 -31.50 -16.32
C ILE A 91 -23.11 -30.30 -17.14
N TYR A 92 -22.27 -29.71 -18.00
CA TYR A 92 -22.66 -28.61 -18.88
C TYR A 92 -23.83 -28.99 -19.80
N ASP A 93 -23.76 -30.15 -20.46
CA ASP A 93 -24.83 -30.65 -21.33
C ASP A 93 -26.13 -30.94 -20.56
N ALA A 94 -26.03 -31.32 -19.29
CA ALA A 94 -27.18 -31.48 -18.40
C ALA A 94 -27.80 -30.12 -18.04
N LEU A 95 -26.98 -29.12 -17.71
CA LEU A 95 -27.43 -27.76 -17.42
C LEU A 95 -28.05 -27.08 -18.64
N ARG A 96 -27.52 -27.30 -19.84
CA ARG A 96 -28.15 -26.80 -21.08
C ARG A 96 -29.55 -27.38 -21.30
N ARG A 97 -29.71 -28.69 -21.10
CA ARG A 97 -31.03 -29.33 -21.17
C ARG A 97 -31.99 -28.78 -20.11
N LEU A 98 -31.48 -28.51 -18.91
CA LEU A 98 -32.25 -27.87 -17.84
C LEU A 98 -32.67 -26.44 -18.19
N LEU A 99 -31.77 -25.68 -18.82
CA LEU A 99 -32.02 -24.32 -19.27
C LEU A 99 -33.09 -24.26 -20.38
N ASP A 100 -32.99 -25.14 -21.36
CA ASP A 100 -33.99 -25.25 -22.44
C ASP A 100 -35.36 -25.65 -21.86
N PHE A 101 -35.37 -26.56 -20.88
CA PHE A 101 -36.57 -26.91 -20.13
C PHE A 101 -37.14 -25.72 -19.35
N LYS A 102 -36.29 -24.95 -18.63
CA LYS A 102 -36.70 -23.72 -17.93
C LYS A 102 -37.33 -22.69 -18.88
N ARG A 103 -36.73 -22.47 -20.05
CA ARG A 103 -37.29 -21.59 -21.10
C ARG A 103 -38.63 -22.09 -21.60
N LYS A 104 -38.77 -23.40 -21.84
CA LYS A 104 -40.03 -24.02 -22.24
C LYS A 104 -41.13 -23.85 -21.18
N LEU A 105 -40.80 -24.04 -19.90
CA LEU A 105 -41.74 -23.84 -18.79
C LEU A 105 -42.17 -22.37 -18.64
N ARG A 106 -41.34 -21.40 -19.06
CA ARG A 106 -41.64 -19.97 -18.99
C ARG A 106 -42.48 -19.49 -20.18
N ASP A 107 -42.03 -19.79 -21.40
CA ASP A 107 -42.53 -19.16 -22.63
C ASP A 107 -43.31 -20.11 -23.54
N GLY A 108 -43.19 -21.43 -23.34
CA GLY A 108 -43.74 -22.46 -24.23
C GLY A 108 -45.11 -23.02 -23.82
N LEU A 109 -45.63 -22.65 -22.65
CA LEU A 109 -46.86 -23.22 -22.10
C LEU A 109 -48.06 -22.26 -22.24
N PRO A 110 -49.27 -22.76 -22.57
CA PRO A 110 -50.49 -21.97 -22.50
C PRO A 110 -50.75 -21.42 -21.09
N ALA A 111 -51.33 -20.22 -20.99
CA ALA A 111 -51.51 -19.49 -19.72
C ALA A 111 -52.24 -20.30 -18.62
N GLY A 112 -53.22 -21.13 -18.98
CA GLY A 112 -53.94 -21.98 -18.02
C GLY A 112 -53.12 -23.16 -17.47
N ILE A 113 -52.12 -23.64 -18.22
CA ILE A 113 -51.22 -24.73 -17.79
C ILE A 113 -50.04 -24.14 -16.99
N ALA A 114 -49.59 -22.95 -17.36
CA ALA A 114 -48.47 -22.26 -16.70
C ALA A 114 -48.72 -22.01 -15.20
N THR A 115 -49.98 -21.88 -14.78
CA THR A 115 -50.39 -21.66 -13.38
C THR A 115 -50.75 -22.94 -12.63
N MET A 116 -50.73 -24.10 -13.29
CA MET A 116 -51.01 -25.37 -12.64
C MET A 116 -49.90 -25.73 -11.65
N ARG A 117 -50.30 -26.38 -10.55
CA ARG A 117 -49.38 -26.82 -9.49
C ARG A 117 -48.22 -27.65 -10.01
N VAL A 118 -48.45 -28.57 -10.96
CA VAL A 118 -47.38 -29.40 -11.56
C VAL A 118 -46.32 -28.56 -12.28
N THR A 119 -46.70 -27.46 -12.91
CA THR A 119 -45.77 -26.54 -13.59
C THR A 119 -44.97 -25.74 -12.57
N VAL A 120 -45.61 -25.33 -11.46
CA VAL A 120 -44.93 -24.68 -10.33
C VAL A 120 -43.90 -25.63 -9.70
N GLU A 121 -44.30 -26.86 -9.39
CA GLU A 121 -43.42 -27.90 -8.85
C GLU A 121 -42.25 -28.21 -9.81
N ALA A 122 -42.49 -28.27 -11.13
CA ALA A 122 -41.43 -28.46 -12.12
C ALA A 122 -40.44 -27.28 -12.15
N ARG A 123 -40.94 -26.03 -12.02
CA ARG A 123 -40.07 -24.84 -11.91
C ARG A 123 -39.25 -24.87 -10.61
N GLU A 124 -39.87 -25.24 -9.49
CA GLU A 124 -39.15 -25.40 -8.22
C GLU A 124 -38.07 -26.47 -8.30
N GLN A 125 -38.36 -27.62 -8.93
CA GLN A 125 -37.35 -28.67 -9.13
C GLN A 125 -36.18 -28.20 -10.00
N VAL A 126 -36.44 -27.40 -11.04
CA VAL A 126 -35.37 -26.78 -11.83
C VAL A 126 -34.47 -25.91 -10.97
N GLU A 127 -35.04 -25.06 -10.10
CA GLU A 127 -34.25 -24.22 -9.17
C GLU A 127 -33.46 -25.07 -8.18
N VAL A 128 -34.03 -26.15 -7.63
CA VAL A 128 -33.34 -27.05 -6.70
C VAL A 128 -32.13 -27.74 -7.36
N ILE A 129 -32.29 -28.19 -8.61
CA ILE A 129 -31.19 -28.83 -9.36
C ILE A 129 -30.14 -27.80 -9.76
N ALA A 130 -30.55 -26.61 -10.18
CA ALA A 130 -29.63 -25.51 -10.49
C ALA A 130 -28.83 -25.09 -9.25
N MET A 131 -29.47 -25.03 -8.08
CA MET A 131 -28.79 -24.72 -6.81
C MET A 131 -27.78 -25.80 -6.42
N HIS A 132 -28.14 -27.08 -6.54
CA HIS A 132 -27.19 -28.17 -6.30
C HIS A 132 -25.99 -28.13 -7.25
N ALA A 133 -26.23 -27.84 -8.53
CA ALA A 133 -25.16 -27.68 -9.50
C ALA A 133 -24.26 -26.50 -9.15
N PHE A 134 -24.85 -25.37 -8.77
CA PHE A 134 -24.14 -24.20 -8.30
C PHE A 134 -23.27 -24.52 -7.10
N GLU A 135 -23.82 -25.11 -6.03
CA GLU A 135 -23.08 -25.47 -4.82
C GLU A 135 -21.88 -26.37 -5.12
N ARG A 136 -22.06 -27.41 -5.96
CA ARG A 136 -20.94 -28.30 -6.34
C ARG A 136 -19.84 -27.56 -7.10
N VAL A 137 -20.21 -26.73 -8.08
CA VAL A 137 -19.25 -25.95 -8.86
C VAL A 137 -18.56 -24.89 -7.99
N PHE A 138 -19.31 -24.25 -7.10
CA PHE A 138 -18.83 -23.25 -6.17
C PHE A 138 -17.85 -23.84 -5.13
N GLU A 139 -18.15 -25.02 -4.58
CA GLU A 139 -17.21 -25.72 -3.69
C GLU A 139 -15.94 -26.16 -4.44
N ARG A 140 -16.06 -26.59 -5.70
CA ARG A 140 -14.87 -26.92 -6.49
C ARG A 140 -14.00 -25.70 -6.73
N LEU A 141 -14.60 -24.57 -7.06
CA LEU A 141 -13.91 -23.28 -7.19
C LEU A 141 -13.23 -22.86 -5.89
N ARG A 142 -13.93 -22.97 -4.75
CA ARG A 142 -13.36 -22.68 -3.43
C ARG A 142 -12.15 -23.56 -3.15
N ALA A 143 -12.23 -24.86 -3.42
CA ALA A 143 -11.11 -25.78 -3.24
C ALA A 143 -9.90 -25.43 -4.13
N ILE A 144 -10.15 -24.97 -5.36
CA ILE A 144 -9.12 -24.49 -6.28
C ILE A 144 -8.46 -23.21 -5.70
N ALA A 145 -9.28 -22.24 -5.29
CA ALA A 145 -8.82 -20.99 -4.68
C ALA A 145 -8.00 -21.20 -3.40
N GLU A 146 -8.48 -22.03 -2.48
CA GLU A 146 -7.75 -22.42 -1.26
C GLU A 146 -6.43 -23.11 -1.59
N GLY A 147 -6.40 -23.92 -2.65
CA GLY A 147 -5.19 -24.54 -3.18
C GLY A 147 -4.14 -23.50 -3.58
N TRP A 148 -4.56 -22.40 -4.21
CA TRP A 148 -3.67 -21.32 -4.63
C TRP A 148 -3.12 -20.52 -3.46
N VAL A 149 -3.98 -20.12 -2.52
CA VAL A 149 -3.55 -19.42 -1.30
C VAL A 149 -2.51 -20.27 -0.57
N ARG A 150 -2.79 -21.57 -0.38
CA ARG A 150 -1.86 -22.50 0.28
C ARG A 150 -0.55 -22.66 -0.48
N TRP A 151 -0.59 -22.72 -1.81
CA TRP A 151 0.61 -22.79 -2.64
C TRP A 151 1.48 -21.54 -2.47
N SER A 152 0.87 -20.34 -2.46
CA SER A 152 1.57 -19.07 -2.26
C SER A 152 2.27 -19.06 -0.89
N THR A 153 1.57 -19.47 0.17
CA THR A 153 2.16 -19.55 1.51
C THR A 153 3.30 -20.57 1.61
N GLN A 154 3.21 -21.72 0.93
CA GLN A 154 4.19 -22.80 1.06
C GLN A 154 5.45 -22.61 0.22
N LYS A 155 5.34 -22.06 -1.01
CA LYS A 155 6.50 -21.93 -1.90
C LYS A 155 7.50 -20.88 -1.45
N LYS A 156 7.08 -19.95 -0.58
CA LYS A 156 7.88 -18.75 -0.23
C LYS A 156 8.44 -18.08 -1.49
N ALA A 157 7.62 -17.96 -2.52
CA ALA A 157 7.96 -17.24 -3.74
C ALA A 157 6.78 -16.33 -4.10
N MET A 158 7.09 -15.11 -4.53
CA MET A 158 6.07 -14.17 -4.99
C MET A 158 5.32 -14.71 -6.20
N SER A 159 4.03 -14.39 -6.28
CA SER A 159 3.23 -14.62 -7.48
C SER A 159 3.81 -13.85 -8.67
N ASP A 160 4.11 -14.56 -9.75
CA ASP A 160 4.49 -13.97 -11.04
C ASP A 160 3.33 -14.03 -12.04
N ALA A 161 3.49 -13.38 -13.20
CA ALA A 161 2.50 -13.42 -14.27
C ALA A 161 2.11 -14.85 -14.67
N ASN A 162 3.07 -15.79 -14.69
CA ASN A 162 2.84 -17.18 -15.03
C ASN A 162 1.94 -17.90 -14.00
N THR A 163 2.08 -17.55 -12.72
CA THR A 163 1.25 -18.07 -11.64
C THR A 163 -0.20 -17.65 -11.83
N TRP A 164 -0.43 -16.37 -12.10
CA TRP A 164 -1.78 -15.84 -12.37
C TRP A 164 -2.39 -16.41 -13.64
N GLU A 165 -1.60 -16.59 -14.71
CA GLU A 165 -2.06 -17.25 -15.94
C GLU A 165 -2.43 -18.73 -15.71
N ALA A 166 -1.67 -19.47 -14.92
CA ALA A 166 -1.96 -20.87 -14.60
C ALA A 166 -3.29 -20.99 -13.82
N ILE A 167 -3.51 -20.09 -12.85
CA ILE A 167 -4.75 -19.95 -12.10
C ILE A 167 -5.94 -19.71 -13.04
N GLN A 168 -5.82 -18.71 -13.92
CA GLN A 168 -6.87 -18.37 -14.86
C GLN A 168 -7.15 -19.51 -15.85
N SER A 169 -6.11 -20.23 -16.29
CA SER A 169 -6.23 -21.40 -17.15
C SER A 169 -7.05 -22.52 -16.50
N ASP A 170 -6.85 -22.78 -15.20
CA ASP A 170 -7.62 -23.76 -14.45
C ASP A 170 -9.09 -23.35 -14.30
N LEU A 171 -9.37 -22.07 -14.02
CA LEU A 171 -10.74 -21.56 -13.97
C LEU A 171 -11.44 -21.57 -15.32
N LYS A 172 -10.70 -21.31 -16.40
CA LYS A 172 -11.25 -21.23 -17.75
C LYS A 172 -11.88 -22.55 -18.22
N LYS A 173 -11.44 -23.68 -17.67
CA LYS A 173 -12.08 -25.00 -17.88
C LYS A 173 -13.56 -25.01 -17.49
N PHE A 174 -13.95 -24.17 -16.53
CA PHE A 174 -15.31 -24.07 -16.01
C PHE A 174 -16.14 -22.95 -16.65
N GLU A 175 -15.58 -22.16 -17.59
CA GLU A 175 -16.25 -21.01 -18.24
C GLU A 175 -17.67 -21.35 -18.72
N ARG A 176 -17.81 -22.48 -19.42
CA ARG A 176 -19.10 -22.95 -19.94
C ARG A 176 -20.11 -23.28 -18.84
N LEU A 177 -19.66 -23.76 -17.69
CA LEU A 177 -20.51 -24.03 -16.54
C LEU A 177 -20.97 -22.73 -15.88
N PHE A 178 -20.08 -21.73 -15.75
CA PHE A 178 -20.45 -20.41 -15.23
C PHE A 178 -21.50 -19.74 -16.11
N ASP A 179 -21.32 -19.82 -17.43
CA ASP A 179 -22.30 -19.32 -18.39
C ASP A 179 -23.66 -20.00 -18.21
N ALA A 180 -23.70 -21.33 -18.14
CA ALA A 180 -24.95 -22.06 -17.99
C ALA A 180 -25.65 -21.77 -16.64
N LEU A 181 -24.88 -21.66 -15.56
CA LEU A 181 -25.41 -21.38 -14.22
C LEU A 181 -25.89 -19.93 -14.08
N SER A 182 -25.20 -18.97 -14.68
CA SER A 182 -25.61 -17.56 -14.67
C SER A 182 -26.89 -17.32 -15.49
N GLU A 183 -27.08 -18.05 -16.60
CA GLU A 183 -28.35 -18.03 -17.34
C GLU A 183 -29.49 -18.72 -16.57
N LEU A 184 -29.18 -19.74 -15.77
CA LEU A 184 -30.16 -20.39 -14.88
C LEU A 184 -30.52 -19.48 -13.70
N SER A 185 -29.55 -18.84 -13.06
CA SER A 185 -29.77 -17.92 -11.95
C SER A 185 -28.75 -16.77 -12.00
N PRO A 186 -29.18 -15.53 -12.29
CA PRO A 186 -28.28 -14.38 -12.44
C PRO A 186 -27.42 -14.07 -11.20
N THR A 187 -27.88 -14.45 -10.00
CA THR A 187 -27.16 -14.22 -8.75
C THR A 187 -25.90 -15.07 -8.61
N THR A 188 -25.78 -16.15 -9.39
CA THR A 188 -24.62 -17.06 -9.33
C THR A 188 -23.35 -16.44 -9.93
N ALA A 189 -23.49 -15.57 -10.94
CA ALA A 189 -22.36 -14.87 -11.54
C ALA A 189 -21.66 -13.95 -10.53
N ASP A 190 -22.46 -13.24 -9.71
CA ASP A 190 -21.95 -12.37 -8.64
C ASP A 190 -21.21 -13.18 -7.58
N ALA A 191 -21.75 -14.33 -7.17
CA ALA A 191 -21.11 -15.20 -6.20
C ALA A 191 -19.74 -15.72 -6.70
N PHE A 192 -19.66 -16.17 -7.96
CA PHE A 192 -18.39 -16.62 -8.54
C PHE A 192 -17.37 -15.48 -8.65
N ALA A 193 -17.79 -14.30 -9.10
CA ALA A 193 -16.94 -13.13 -9.20
C ALA A 193 -16.39 -12.70 -7.83
N ARG A 194 -17.24 -12.64 -6.79
CA ARG A 194 -16.81 -12.34 -5.41
C ARG A 194 -15.79 -13.32 -4.89
N LEU A 195 -16.03 -14.63 -5.04
CA LEU A 195 -15.10 -15.66 -4.57
C LEU A 195 -13.74 -15.52 -5.26
N TYR A 196 -13.72 -15.29 -6.58
CA TYR A 196 -12.49 -15.06 -7.34
C TYR A 196 -11.75 -13.82 -6.82
N CYS A 197 -12.43 -12.69 -6.67
CA CYS A 197 -11.84 -11.44 -6.18
C CYS A 197 -11.27 -11.58 -4.76
N GLN A 198 -12.01 -12.21 -3.85
CA GLN A 198 -11.54 -12.50 -2.48
C GLN A 198 -10.27 -13.36 -2.49
N SER A 199 -10.22 -14.36 -3.37
CA SER A 199 -9.06 -15.24 -3.50
C SER A 199 -7.83 -14.50 -4.03
N CYS A 200 -8.02 -13.58 -4.98
CA CYS A 200 -6.95 -12.71 -5.48
C CYS A 200 -6.38 -11.83 -4.37
N VAL A 201 -7.25 -11.21 -3.56
CA VAL A 201 -6.83 -10.38 -2.40
C VAL A 201 -6.01 -11.18 -1.40
N GLU A 202 -6.42 -12.42 -1.09
CA GLU A 202 -5.67 -13.27 -0.14
C GLU A 202 -4.29 -13.70 -0.67
N VAL A 203 -4.18 -14.02 -1.97
CA VAL A 203 -2.88 -14.34 -2.58
C VAL A 203 -1.94 -13.13 -2.54
N MET A 204 -2.45 -11.94 -2.89
CA MET A 204 -1.68 -10.71 -2.80
C MET A 204 -1.28 -10.39 -1.35
N ARG A 205 -2.17 -10.61 -0.38
CA ARG A 205 -1.85 -10.47 1.04
C ARG A 205 -0.65 -11.34 1.42
N CYS A 206 -0.63 -12.59 0.98
CA CYS A 206 0.51 -13.49 1.21
C CYS A 206 1.81 -12.95 0.60
N ASP A 207 1.77 -12.40 -0.62
CA ASP A 207 2.93 -11.78 -1.26
C ASP A 207 3.45 -10.57 -0.47
N ILE A 208 2.57 -9.70 0.04
CA ILE A 208 2.97 -8.54 0.84
C ILE A 208 3.56 -8.97 2.18
N VAL A 209 2.96 -9.94 2.87
CA VAL A 209 3.51 -10.51 4.13
C VAL A 209 4.92 -11.04 3.88
N MET A 210 5.11 -11.79 2.80
CA MET A 210 6.40 -12.34 2.40
C MET A 210 7.47 -11.27 2.16
N ILE A 211 7.08 -10.19 1.49
CA ILE A 211 7.94 -9.03 1.26
C ILE A 211 8.37 -8.42 2.60
N MET A 212 7.45 -8.28 3.56
CA MET A 212 7.76 -7.75 4.89
C MET A 212 8.65 -8.67 5.72
N ASP A 213 8.39 -9.96 5.65
CA ASP A 213 9.21 -10.99 6.28
C ASP A 213 10.66 -11.01 5.75
N ALA A 214 10.89 -10.51 4.52
CA ALA A 214 12.23 -10.32 3.95
C ALA A 214 12.89 -9.01 4.42
N ILE A 215 12.11 -7.96 4.69
CA ILE A 215 12.57 -6.68 5.25
C ILE A 215 13.08 -6.88 6.69
N ASP A 216 12.33 -7.61 7.51
CA ASP A 216 12.69 -7.88 8.92
C ASP A 216 14.01 -8.67 9.09
N LYS A 217 14.48 -9.33 8.03
CA LYS A 217 15.72 -10.11 8.02
C LYS A 217 16.96 -9.30 7.59
N GLN A 218 16.83 -8.01 7.32
CA GLN A 218 17.95 -7.13 6.95
C GLN A 218 18.79 -6.72 8.19
N ASP A 219 20.12 -6.86 8.09
CA ASP A 219 21.06 -6.59 9.20
C ASP A 219 21.31 -5.09 9.46
N THR A 220 20.97 -4.20 8.51
CA THR A 220 21.12 -2.74 8.70
C THR A 220 19.81 -2.00 8.46
N GLU A 221 19.56 -1.01 9.32
CA GLU A 221 18.33 -0.22 9.34
C GLU A 221 18.15 0.66 8.09
N ALA A 222 19.25 1.12 7.48
CA ALA A 222 19.23 1.90 6.25
C ALA A 222 18.96 1.04 5.00
N ASP A 223 19.51 -0.18 4.95
CA ASP A 223 19.20 -1.13 3.89
C ASP A 223 17.76 -1.64 4.04
N ALA A 224 17.29 -1.86 5.28
CA ALA A 224 15.90 -2.21 5.56
C ALA A 224 14.90 -1.17 5.02
N ILE A 225 15.17 0.13 5.19
CA ILE A 225 14.32 1.22 4.68
C ILE A 225 14.27 1.24 3.16
N ASN A 226 15.42 1.18 2.48
CA ASN A 226 15.46 1.20 1.01
C ASN A 226 14.84 -0.07 0.41
N VAL A 227 15.08 -1.22 1.03
CA VAL A 227 14.48 -2.50 0.63
C VAL A 227 12.98 -2.44 0.85
N ALA A 228 12.50 -1.89 1.97
CA ALA A 228 11.08 -1.70 2.26
C ALA A 228 10.38 -0.79 1.25
N PHE A 229 11.01 0.33 0.89
CA PHE A 229 10.51 1.24 -0.13
C PHE A 229 10.35 0.53 -1.49
N GLN A 230 11.38 -0.20 -1.93
CA GLN A 230 11.38 -0.89 -3.21
C GLN A 230 10.41 -2.09 -3.24
N ALA A 231 10.32 -2.79 -2.11
CA ALA A 231 9.37 -3.85 -1.83
C ALA A 231 7.92 -3.37 -2.01
N LEU A 232 7.57 -2.24 -1.39
CA LEU A 232 6.22 -1.68 -1.46
C LEU A 232 5.89 -1.22 -2.89
N ARG A 233 6.82 -0.55 -3.58
CA ARG A 233 6.64 -0.18 -5.00
C ARG A 233 6.41 -1.40 -5.88
N THR A 234 7.13 -2.50 -5.61
CA THR A 234 6.99 -3.76 -6.36
C THR A 234 5.64 -4.41 -6.08
N ALA A 235 5.20 -4.43 -4.82
CA ALA A 235 3.88 -4.93 -4.45
C ALA A 235 2.77 -4.16 -5.16
N ILE A 236 2.84 -2.83 -5.18
CA ILE A 236 1.79 -2.01 -5.79
C ILE A 236 1.80 -2.11 -7.33
N ALA A 237 2.96 -2.16 -7.97
CA ALA A 237 3.04 -2.44 -9.40
C ALA A 237 2.47 -3.82 -9.76
N ALA A 238 2.69 -4.83 -8.91
CA ALA A 238 2.07 -6.14 -9.06
C ALA A 238 0.55 -6.06 -8.86
N MET A 239 0.07 -5.29 -7.89
CA MET A 239 -1.37 -5.07 -7.66
C MET A 239 -2.06 -4.43 -8.87
N GLU A 240 -1.47 -3.43 -9.51
CA GLU A 240 -2.03 -2.80 -10.72
C GLU A 240 -2.07 -3.78 -11.91
N THR A 241 -1.01 -4.58 -12.06
CA THR A 241 -0.94 -5.62 -13.11
C THR A 241 -2.01 -6.69 -12.88
N VAL A 242 -2.23 -7.09 -11.63
CA VAL A 242 -3.24 -8.09 -11.30
C VAL A 242 -4.66 -7.50 -11.38
N GLY A 243 -4.87 -6.24 -10.99
CA GLY A 243 -6.15 -5.55 -11.15
C GLY A 243 -6.63 -5.55 -12.60
N ASN A 244 -5.75 -5.20 -13.54
CA ASN A 244 -6.02 -5.22 -14.97
C ASN A 244 -6.34 -6.62 -15.52
N THR A 245 -5.61 -7.65 -15.06
CA THR A 245 -5.85 -9.03 -15.48
C THR A 245 -7.13 -9.60 -14.86
N VAL A 246 -7.45 -9.24 -13.62
CA VAL A 246 -8.71 -9.60 -12.96
C VAL A 246 -9.90 -8.96 -13.66
N GLU A 247 -9.82 -7.68 -14.01
CA GLU A 247 -10.89 -6.99 -14.74
C GLU A 247 -11.18 -7.66 -16.09
N THR A 248 -10.12 -8.00 -16.82
CA THR A 248 -10.21 -8.72 -18.10
C THR A 248 -10.86 -10.10 -17.91
N PHE A 249 -10.48 -10.84 -16.85
CA PHE A 249 -11.03 -12.15 -16.55
C PHE A 249 -12.50 -12.11 -16.11
N LEU A 250 -12.89 -11.13 -15.29
CA LEU A 250 -14.29 -10.89 -14.89
C LEU A 250 -15.19 -10.64 -16.11
N GLY A 251 -14.67 -9.90 -17.09
CA GLY A 251 -15.39 -9.62 -18.32
C GLY A 251 -15.48 -10.79 -19.29
N THR A 252 -14.42 -11.56 -19.42
CA THR A 252 -14.34 -12.65 -20.42
C THR A 252 -14.94 -13.96 -19.90
N THR A 253 -14.64 -14.36 -18.67
CA THR A 253 -15.03 -15.66 -18.12
C THR A 253 -16.34 -15.62 -17.35
N PHE A 254 -16.57 -14.57 -16.55
CA PHE A 254 -17.80 -14.44 -15.74
C PHE A 254 -18.87 -13.54 -16.39
N ARG A 255 -18.55 -12.93 -17.54
CA ARG A 255 -19.44 -12.02 -18.31
C ARG A 255 -20.03 -10.89 -17.46
N ILE A 256 -19.32 -10.43 -16.45
CA ILE A 256 -19.75 -9.31 -15.62
C ILE A 256 -19.78 -8.04 -16.50
N ALA A 257 -20.85 -7.25 -16.39
CA ALA A 257 -20.97 -5.99 -17.13
C ALA A 257 -19.93 -4.96 -16.65
N SER A 258 -19.47 -4.07 -17.53
CA SER A 258 -18.36 -3.13 -17.23
C SER A 258 -18.59 -2.29 -15.98
N ASN A 259 -19.82 -1.79 -15.79
CA ASN A 259 -20.22 -1.04 -14.59
C ASN A 259 -20.09 -1.83 -13.28
N ASN A 260 -20.26 -3.15 -13.32
CA ASN A 260 -20.08 -4.00 -12.15
C ASN A 260 -18.62 -4.42 -11.96
N ARG A 261 -17.77 -4.39 -13.02
CA ARG A 261 -16.34 -4.68 -12.91
C ARG A 261 -15.60 -3.62 -12.11
N GLU A 262 -15.98 -2.35 -12.28
CA GLU A 262 -15.43 -1.24 -11.47
C GLU A 262 -15.64 -1.47 -9.98
N PHE A 263 -16.82 -1.97 -9.58
CA PHE A 263 -17.11 -2.33 -8.19
C PHE A 263 -16.15 -3.41 -7.65
N TYR A 264 -15.92 -4.49 -8.42
CA TYR A 264 -15.00 -5.56 -8.04
C TYR A 264 -13.54 -5.11 -7.98
N HIS A 265 -13.14 -4.28 -8.94
CA HIS A 265 -11.81 -3.68 -8.94
C HIS A 265 -11.59 -2.82 -7.69
N GLN A 266 -12.61 -2.04 -7.30
CA GLN A 266 -12.59 -1.26 -6.07
C GLN A 266 -12.55 -2.16 -4.81
N GLU A 267 -13.36 -3.23 -4.74
CA GLU A 267 -13.31 -4.20 -3.63
C GLU A 267 -11.91 -4.82 -3.47
N ILE A 268 -11.23 -5.15 -4.57
CA ILE A 268 -9.86 -5.68 -4.55
C ILE A 268 -8.89 -4.63 -3.99
N ILE A 269 -8.95 -3.39 -4.49
CA ILE A 269 -8.07 -2.32 -4.00
C ILE A 269 -8.29 -2.05 -2.51
N THR A 270 -9.54 -1.94 -2.06
CA THR A 270 -9.86 -1.70 -0.64
C THR A 270 -9.45 -2.86 0.25
N GLY A 271 -9.59 -4.11 -0.21
CA GLY A 271 -9.09 -5.28 0.52
C GLY A 271 -7.57 -5.27 0.70
N LEU A 272 -6.85 -4.78 -0.31
CA LEU A 272 -5.38 -4.65 -0.29
C LEU A 272 -4.91 -3.49 0.56
N GLU A 273 -5.62 -2.36 0.50
CA GLU A 273 -5.45 -1.23 1.42
C GLU A 273 -5.50 -1.71 2.87
N GLY A 274 -6.54 -2.46 3.24
CA GLY A 274 -6.67 -3.00 4.60
C GLY A 274 -5.48 -3.89 4.98
N CYS A 275 -5.01 -4.74 4.05
CA CYS A 275 -3.85 -5.60 4.29
C CYS A 275 -2.55 -4.80 4.46
N LEU A 276 -2.33 -3.77 3.64
CA LEU A 276 -1.18 -2.88 3.75
C LEU A 276 -1.21 -2.10 5.06
N LEU A 277 -2.38 -1.57 5.46
CA LEU A 277 -2.54 -0.86 6.73
C LEU A 277 -2.24 -1.78 7.93
N ASP A 278 -2.84 -2.97 7.98
CA ASP A 278 -2.59 -3.97 9.04
C ASP A 278 -1.09 -4.28 9.18
N LEU A 279 -0.42 -4.47 8.05
CA LEU A 279 0.98 -4.82 7.97
C LEU A 279 1.88 -3.66 8.38
N ILE A 280 1.54 -2.45 7.94
CA ILE A 280 2.31 -1.28 8.31
C ILE A 280 2.08 -0.95 9.79
N GLU A 281 0.88 -1.08 10.34
CA GLU A 281 0.61 -0.96 11.78
C GLU A 281 1.46 -1.93 12.61
N GLN A 282 1.63 -3.17 12.13
CA GLN A 282 2.53 -4.14 12.77
C GLN A 282 4.00 -3.69 12.72
N SER A 283 4.45 -3.08 11.62
CA SER A 283 5.81 -2.51 11.53
C SER A 283 6.00 -1.19 12.30
N ILE A 284 4.92 -0.42 12.49
CA ILE A 284 4.95 0.83 13.27
C ILE A 284 5.27 0.55 14.73
N ALA A 285 4.84 -0.58 15.25
CA ALA A 285 5.17 -0.97 16.62
C ALA A 285 6.67 -1.20 16.85
N THR A 286 7.48 -1.40 15.80
CA THR A 286 8.87 -1.84 15.92
C THR A 286 9.90 -0.80 15.47
N ASN A 287 9.61 0.08 14.50
CA ASN A 287 10.59 1.07 14.03
C ASN A 287 9.99 2.34 13.41
N SER A 288 10.13 3.48 14.09
CA SER A 288 9.59 4.78 13.65
C SER A 288 10.14 5.29 12.31
N ALA A 289 11.36 4.90 11.92
CA ALA A 289 11.95 5.31 10.64
C ALA A 289 11.41 4.50 9.46
N LEU A 290 11.02 3.24 9.69
CA LEU A 290 10.35 2.41 8.69
C LEU A 290 8.94 2.95 8.39
N CYS A 291 8.18 3.40 9.39
CA CYS A 291 6.83 4.00 9.21
C CYS A 291 6.83 5.14 8.19
N VAL A 292 7.86 5.96 8.28
CA VAL A 292 8.07 7.14 7.46
C VAL A 292 8.40 6.77 6.02
N ALA A 293 9.29 5.80 5.83
CA ALA A 293 9.61 5.27 4.51
C ALA A 293 8.39 4.60 3.84
N PHE A 294 7.56 3.90 4.62
CA PHE A 294 6.32 3.32 4.14
C PHE A 294 5.30 4.38 3.70
N LEU A 295 5.12 5.45 4.47
CA LEU A 295 4.23 6.56 4.09
C LEU A 295 4.71 7.25 2.80
N ALA A 296 6.01 7.48 2.67
CA ALA A 296 6.60 8.04 1.46
C ALA A 296 6.36 7.15 0.23
N ALA A 297 6.53 5.83 0.38
CA ALA A 297 6.26 4.87 -0.69
C ALA A 297 4.77 4.84 -1.08
N LEU A 298 3.86 4.89 -0.11
CA LEU A 298 2.41 4.94 -0.38
C LEU A 298 2.02 6.21 -1.13
N ILE A 299 2.58 7.37 -0.77
CA ILE A 299 2.31 8.64 -1.45
C ILE A 299 2.84 8.64 -2.88
N ASP A 300 4.12 8.25 -3.08
CA ASP A 300 4.74 8.16 -4.40
C ASP A 300 3.92 7.23 -5.32
N THR A 301 3.41 6.15 -4.75
CA THR A 301 2.67 5.18 -5.53
C THR A 301 1.20 5.55 -5.75
N SER A 302 0.54 6.22 -4.80
CA SER A 302 -0.82 6.75 -5.03
C SER A 302 -0.83 7.75 -6.19
N ALA A 303 0.24 8.52 -6.35
CA ALA A 303 0.43 9.44 -7.47
C ALA A 303 0.65 8.73 -8.82
N SER A 304 1.21 7.52 -8.83
CA SER A 304 1.48 6.75 -10.04
C SER A 304 0.39 5.74 -10.43
N THR A 305 -0.63 5.54 -9.59
CA THR A 305 -1.67 4.52 -9.79
C THR A 305 -2.82 5.05 -10.65
N HIS A 306 -3.47 4.17 -11.43
CA HIS A 306 -4.69 4.49 -12.20
C HIS A 306 -5.79 5.18 -11.34
N ALA A 307 -6.59 6.06 -11.96
CA ALA A 307 -7.48 7.03 -11.29
C ALA A 307 -8.46 6.44 -10.24
N LEU A 308 -8.96 5.22 -10.45
CA LEU A 308 -9.83 4.53 -9.47
C LEU A 308 -9.06 4.00 -8.26
N GLY A 309 -7.85 3.49 -8.47
CA GLY A 309 -6.95 3.08 -7.39
C GLY A 309 -6.41 4.29 -6.63
N GLN A 310 -6.15 5.39 -7.33
CA GLN A 310 -5.69 6.65 -6.74
C GLN A 310 -6.67 7.18 -5.69
N TYR A 311 -7.99 7.15 -5.92
CA TYR A 311 -8.96 7.65 -4.94
C TYR A 311 -8.93 6.84 -3.62
N ALA A 312 -8.99 5.51 -3.72
CA ALA A 312 -8.92 4.63 -2.55
C ALA A 312 -7.58 4.78 -1.82
N LEU A 313 -6.45 4.73 -2.55
CA LEU A 313 -5.11 4.92 -1.99
C LEU A 313 -4.93 6.31 -1.35
N THR A 314 -5.57 7.36 -1.87
CA THR A 314 -5.49 8.71 -1.29
C THR A 314 -6.18 8.78 0.07
N GLU A 315 -7.32 8.12 0.24
CA GLU A 315 -8.00 8.03 1.54
C GLU A 315 -7.15 7.25 2.56
N SER A 316 -6.53 6.13 2.14
CA SER A 316 -5.60 5.37 2.97
C SER A 316 -4.37 6.18 3.35
N VAL A 317 -3.78 6.91 2.41
CA VAL A 317 -2.61 7.78 2.63
C VAL A 317 -2.94 8.84 3.68
N ASN A 318 -4.12 9.45 3.62
CA ASN A 318 -4.54 10.44 4.61
C ASN A 318 -4.71 9.82 6.01
N ASN A 319 -5.36 8.66 6.11
CA ASN A 319 -5.51 7.94 7.38
C ASN A 319 -4.15 7.52 7.94
N PHE A 320 -3.27 7.02 7.09
CA PHE A 320 -1.94 6.57 7.46
C PHE A 320 -1.04 7.74 7.89
N GLN A 321 -1.15 8.89 7.23
CA GLN A 321 -0.46 10.11 7.61
C GLN A 321 -0.78 10.51 9.05
N VAL A 322 -2.05 10.47 9.46
CA VAL A 322 -2.46 10.78 10.85
C VAL A 322 -1.80 9.83 11.85
N VAL A 323 -1.72 8.53 11.53
CA VAL A 323 -1.09 7.52 12.40
C VAL A 323 0.41 7.73 12.51
N VAL A 324 1.10 7.99 11.40
CA VAL A 324 2.54 8.27 11.38
C VAL A 324 2.88 9.57 12.11
N GLU A 325 2.10 10.63 11.91
CA GLU A 325 2.26 11.89 12.64
C GLU A 325 2.11 11.69 14.15
N ALA A 326 1.10 10.94 14.59
CA ALA A 326 0.90 10.60 16.00
C ALA A 326 2.09 9.79 16.57
N HIS A 327 2.63 8.86 15.81
CA HIS A 327 3.76 8.02 16.22
C HIS A 327 5.07 8.82 16.31
N ILE A 328 5.36 9.68 15.32
CA ILE A 328 6.52 10.60 15.36
C ILE A 328 6.42 11.52 16.58
N ASN A 329 5.23 12.08 16.84
CA ASN A 329 5.00 12.94 18.01
C ASN A 329 5.23 12.18 19.33
N SER A 330 4.82 10.91 19.42
CA SER A 330 5.07 10.07 20.59
C SER A 330 6.56 9.77 20.79
N ALA A 331 7.26 9.37 19.72
CA ALA A 331 8.70 9.10 19.74
C ALA A 331 9.51 10.35 20.12
N ALA A 332 9.12 11.52 19.61
CA ALA A 332 9.69 12.81 19.96
C ALA A 332 9.54 13.15 21.45
N GLN A 333 8.35 12.92 22.01
CA GLN A 333 8.09 13.14 23.44
C GLN A 333 8.87 12.16 24.33
N GLU A 334 9.00 10.90 23.92
CA GLU A 334 9.82 9.90 24.63
C GLU A 334 11.29 10.30 24.64
N PHE A 335 11.82 10.67 23.47
CA PHE A 335 13.18 11.18 23.33
C PHE A 335 13.46 12.39 24.22
N ALA A 336 12.56 13.38 24.22
CA ALA A 336 12.68 14.57 25.08
C ALA A 336 12.67 14.20 26.58
N ARG A 337 11.86 13.20 26.98
CA ARG A 337 11.82 12.67 28.35
C ARG A 337 13.12 11.95 28.72
N GLU A 338 13.65 11.10 27.84
CA GLU A 338 14.90 10.35 28.07
C GLU A 338 16.10 11.30 28.21
N LEU A 339 16.24 12.29 27.33
CA LEU A 339 17.28 13.32 27.43
C LEU A 339 17.19 14.16 28.69
N SER A 340 15.96 14.54 29.08
CA SER A 340 15.71 15.25 30.33
C SER A 340 16.05 14.40 31.55
N ALA A 341 15.82 13.08 31.49
CA ALA A 341 16.19 12.14 32.55
C ALA A 341 17.70 11.86 32.61
N LEU A 342 18.39 11.84 31.47
CA LEU A 342 19.85 11.76 31.41
C LEU A 342 20.50 13.02 32.01
N ARG A 343 19.91 14.19 31.76
CA ARG A 343 20.34 15.47 32.36
C ARG A 343 20.28 15.46 33.89
N SER A 344 19.24 14.85 34.47
CA SER A 344 19.12 14.77 35.94
C SER A 344 20.12 13.79 36.58
N LYS A 345 20.67 12.85 35.80
CA LYS A 345 21.67 11.85 36.24
C LYS A 345 23.13 12.27 36.02
N GLN A 346 23.41 13.18 35.07
CA GLN A 346 24.77 13.58 34.65
C GLN A 346 25.53 14.53 35.62
N SER A 347 25.07 14.71 36.86
CA SER A 347 25.70 15.65 37.83
C SER A 347 27.03 15.19 38.44
N SER A 348 27.52 13.98 38.12
CA SER A 348 28.84 13.56 38.56
C SER A 348 29.45 12.56 37.59
N THR A 349 30.75 12.72 37.31
CA THR A 349 31.64 11.81 36.56
C THR A 349 31.56 11.86 35.03
N ARG A 350 32.59 12.47 34.40
CA ARG A 350 33.37 11.85 33.31
C ARG A 350 34.62 12.68 32.97
N ASN A 351 35.79 12.08 33.23
CA ASN A 351 37.13 12.65 33.03
C ASN A 351 37.90 11.97 31.87
N SER A 352 37.20 11.34 30.93
CA SER A 352 37.76 10.74 29.71
C SER A 352 36.97 11.29 28.53
N GLY A 353 37.46 12.20 27.70
CA GLY A 353 38.64 12.05 26.85
C GLY A 353 38.16 11.81 25.41
N GLY A 354 38.16 12.86 24.58
CA GLY A 354 38.04 12.81 23.10
C GLY A 354 36.73 12.26 22.54
N GLU A 355 36.50 10.95 22.60
CA GLU A 355 35.48 10.26 21.79
C GLU A 355 34.03 10.51 22.23
N TYR A 356 33.78 10.79 23.51
CA TYR A 356 32.44 11.08 24.03
C TYR A 356 31.90 12.44 23.52
N GLU A 357 32.77 13.42 23.30
CA GLU A 357 32.41 14.78 22.84
C GLU A 357 31.92 14.79 21.37
N PHE A 358 32.27 13.77 20.58
CA PHE A 358 31.96 13.70 19.15
C PHE A 358 30.66 12.96 18.80
N ARG A 359 30.41 11.78 19.38
CA ARG A 359 29.26 10.98 18.94
C ARG A 359 27.95 11.45 19.56
N MET A 360 27.98 11.93 20.81
CA MET A 360 26.79 12.15 21.64
C MET A 360 25.74 11.06 21.31
N PRO A 361 26.03 9.78 21.59
CA PRO A 361 25.18 8.65 21.17
C PRO A 361 23.73 8.80 21.66
N GLU A 362 23.51 9.59 22.71
CA GLU A 362 22.20 10.01 23.19
C GLU A 362 21.38 10.80 22.15
N LEU A 363 22.03 11.37 21.12
CA LEU A 363 21.41 12.08 19.99
C LEU A 363 21.23 11.18 18.75
N ASP A 364 21.76 9.96 18.71
CA ASP A 364 21.59 9.05 17.56
C ASP A 364 20.11 8.77 17.22
N PRO A 365 19.19 8.60 18.19
CA PRO A 365 17.75 8.48 17.92
C PRO A 365 17.17 9.74 17.24
N LEU A 366 17.65 10.93 17.61
CA LEU A 366 17.27 12.20 16.98
C LEU A 366 17.69 12.22 15.51
N ARG A 367 18.90 11.77 15.20
CA ARG A 367 19.40 11.76 13.81
C ARG A 367 18.52 10.90 12.91
N LYS A 368 18.03 9.78 13.43
CA LYS A 368 17.12 8.87 12.71
C LYS A 368 15.76 9.53 12.47
N ILE A 369 15.19 10.18 13.49
CA ILE A 369 13.90 10.88 13.38
C ILE A 369 14.03 12.08 12.44
N ILE A 370 15.13 12.83 12.50
CA ILE A 370 15.39 13.98 11.61
C ILE A 370 15.54 13.53 10.16
N SER A 371 16.34 12.49 9.89
CA SER A 371 16.52 11.96 8.54
C SER A 371 15.20 11.45 7.94
N ALA A 372 14.36 10.79 8.76
CA ALA A 372 13.04 10.34 8.36
C ALA A 372 12.11 11.53 8.08
N HIS A 373 12.05 12.52 8.98
CA HIS A 373 11.23 13.72 8.83
C HIS A 373 11.60 14.56 7.58
N MET A 374 12.89 14.67 7.25
CA MET A 374 13.33 15.34 6.01
C MET A 374 12.87 14.61 4.75
N GLN A 375 12.86 13.28 4.77
CA GLN A 375 12.29 12.49 3.67
C GLN A 375 10.78 12.72 3.54
N LEU A 376 10.06 12.88 4.65
CA LEU A 376 8.64 13.25 4.64
C LEU A 376 8.40 14.65 4.09
N GLN A 377 9.14 15.68 4.54
CA GLN A 377 8.95 17.05 4.05
C GLN A 377 9.15 17.15 2.52
N ASN A 378 10.09 16.40 1.96
CA ASN A 378 10.29 16.32 0.51
C ASN A 378 9.10 15.71 -0.24
N VAL A 379 8.38 14.80 0.40
CA VAL A 379 7.17 14.16 -0.15
C VAL A 379 5.93 15.03 0.07
N PHE A 380 5.87 15.79 1.17
CA PHE A 380 4.74 16.62 1.58
C PHE A 380 4.74 18.06 1.08
N ALA A 381 5.78 18.50 0.36
CA ALA A 381 5.88 19.85 -0.22
C ALA A 381 4.68 20.26 -1.12
N ALA A 382 3.77 19.34 -1.41
CA ALA A 382 2.53 19.59 -2.15
C ALA A 382 1.31 20.02 -1.28
N ASN A 383 1.25 19.76 0.04
CA ASN A 383 -0.03 19.78 0.80
C ASN A 383 -0.13 20.71 2.03
N GLY A 384 0.76 21.69 2.20
CA GLY A 384 0.57 22.83 3.15
C GLY A 384 0.92 22.56 4.63
N GLU A 385 1.04 23.64 5.42
CA GLU A 385 1.63 23.69 6.79
C GLU A 385 1.30 22.51 7.72
N HIS A 386 2.33 21.82 8.22
CA HIS A 386 2.20 20.58 9.00
C HIS A 386 2.55 20.75 10.49
N SER A 387 1.77 20.10 11.37
CA SER A 387 2.01 20.07 12.83
C SER A 387 3.32 19.38 13.24
N ALA A 388 3.88 18.57 12.34
CA ALA A 388 5.13 17.84 12.53
C ALA A 388 6.35 18.78 12.67
N ASP A 389 6.30 19.98 12.08
CA ASP A 389 7.38 20.97 12.16
C ASP A 389 7.55 21.51 13.59
N ALA A 390 6.46 21.71 14.33
CA ALA A 390 6.51 22.21 15.70
C ALA A 390 7.12 21.19 16.67
N CYS A 391 6.81 19.91 16.50
CA CYS A 391 7.42 18.84 17.30
C CYS A 391 8.90 18.68 16.98
N PHE A 392 9.24 18.75 15.69
CA PHE A 392 10.61 18.72 15.19
C PHE A 392 11.48 19.87 15.73
N LEU A 393 10.97 21.10 15.69
CA LEU A 393 11.63 22.28 16.25
C LEU A 393 11.87 22.11 17.76
N SER A 394 10.87 21.62 18.50
CA SER A 394 10.98 21.33 19.94
C SER A 394 12.07 20.29 20.26
N MET A 395 12.19 19.23 19.44
CA MET A 395 13.26 18.24 19.61
C MET A 395 14.65 18.85 19.38
N CYS A 396 14.79 19.71 18.36
CA CYS A 396 16.03 20.41 18.07
C CYS A 396 16.40 21.38 19.21
N ASP A 397 15.43 22.10 19.78
CA ASP A 397 15.63 22.97 20.94
C ASP A 397 16.09 22.18 22.18
N VAL A 398 15.50 21.01 22.42
CA VAL A 398 15.92 20.10 23.52
C VAL A 398 17.35 19.60 23.30
N ALA A 399 17.71 19.23 22.06
CA ALA A 399 19.07 18.80 21.72
C ALA A 399 20.09 19.93 21.90
N CYS A 400 19.81 21.14 21.40
CA CYS A 400 20.64 22.33 21.62
C CYS A 400 20.81 22.64 23.12
N THR A 401 19.73 22.56 23.89
CA THR A 401 19.76 22.76 25.35
C THR A 401 20.61 21.70 26.05
N HIS A 402 20.58 20.45 25.59
CA HIS A 402 21.44 19.39 26.10
C HIS A 402 22.91 19.63 25.77
N ILE A 403 23.24 20.06 24.55
CA ILE A 403 24.60 20.45 24.14
C ILE A 403 25.13 21.56 25.05
N GLU A 404 24.35 22.61 25.30
CA GLU A 404 24.74 23.72 26.18
C GLU A 404 24.94 23.28 27.64
N HIS A 405 24.10 22.39 28.14
CA HIS A 405 24.24 21.84 29.49
C HIS A 405 25.51 21.00 29.62
N THR A 406 25.77 20.13 28.65
CA THR A 406 26.97 19.28 28.61
C THR A 406 28.24 20.12 28.47
N ALA A 407 28.21 21.16 27.64
CA ALA A 407 29.31 22.13 27.54
C ALA A 407 29.56 22.85 28.87
N SER A 408 28.50 23.31 29.54
CA SER A 408 28.60 24.00 30.83
C SER A 408 29.15 23.12 31.96
N ALA A 409 28.92 21.80 31.90
CA ALA A 409 29.49 20.84 32.85
C ALA A 409 31.01 20.67 32.68
N VAL A 410 31.57 20.97 31.50
CA VAL A 410 32.99 20.84 31.18
C VAL A 410 33.67 22.21 31.22
N SER A 411 33.97 22.68 32.44
CA SER A 411 34.41 24.06 32.72
C SER A 411 35.63 24.58 31.93
N LYS A 412 36.48 23.71 31.38
CA LYS A 412 37.71 24.07 30.65
C LYS A 412 37.68 23.78 29.14
N ARG A 413 36.60 23.22 28.61
CA ARG A 413 36.50 22.78 27.20
C ARG A 413 35.13 23.03 26.57
N HIS A 414 34.32 23.87 27.20
CA HIS A 414 32.92 24.10 26.84
C HIS A 414 32.73 24.48 25.36
N ASP A 415 33.58 25.33 24.78
CA ASP A 415 33.43 25.74 23.38
C ASP A 415 33.77 24.63 22.37
N ARG A 416 34.64 23.67 22.75
CA ARG A 416 34.95 22.50 21.93
C ARG A 416 33.76 21.54 21.89
N VAL A 417 33.11 21.34 23.03
CA VAL A 417 31.90 20.53 23.17
C VAL A 417 30.74 21.15 22.36
N ARG A 418 30.58 22.48 22.41
CA ARG A 418 29.61 23.20 21.58
C ARG A 418 29.88 23.01 20.10
N LEU A 419 31.11 23.26 19.66
CA LEU A 419 31.48 23.14 18.24
C LEU A 419 31.24 21.74 17.68
N GLN A 420 31.65 20.70 18.40
CA GLN A 420 31.45 19.32 17.96
C GLN A 420 29.99 18.88 18.06
N GLY A 421 29.25 19.33 19.08
CA GLY A 421 27.83 19.02 19.27
C GLY A 421 26.95 19.67 18.18
N TYR A 422 27.13 20.96 17.92
CA TYR A 422 26.38 21.67 16.88
C TYR A 422 26.73 21.18 15.49
N PHE A 423 28.00 20.89 15.21
CA PHE A 423 28.42 20.31 13.94
C PHE A 423 27.79 18.93 13.71
N SER A 424 27.75 18.09 14.75
CA SER A 424 27.12 16.77 14.68
C SER A 424 25.62 16.83 14.43
N LEU A 425 24.94 17.81 15.03
CA LEU A 425 23.53 18.07 14.80
C LEU A 425 23.30 18.61 13.38
N ALA A 426 24.09 19.58 12.92
CA ALA A 426 24.01 20.18 11.58
C ALA A 426 24.17 19.14 10.45
N ARG A 427 25.07 18.16 10.61
CA ARG A 427 25.22 17.05 9.65
C ARG A 427 24.00 16.16 9.49
N CYS A 428 23.03 16.23 10.39
CA CYS A 428 21.75 15.52 10.24
C CYS A 428 20.87 16.17 9.16
N PHE A 429 21.13 17.42 8.82
CA PHE A 429 20.35 18.22 7.86
C PHE A 429 20.95 18.16 6.43
N GLU A 430 22.25 17.89 6.29
CA GLU A 430 22.98 17.92 4.99
C GLU A 430 22.65 16.76 4.03
N ARG A 431 21.88 15.73 4.44
CA ARG A 431 21.62 14.52 3.62
C ARG A 431 20.37 14.58 2.73
N GLY A 432 19.62 15.67 2.73
CA GLY A 432 18.45 15.84 1.86
C GLY A 432 18.77 16.71 0.65
N GLU A 433 18.57 16.21 -0.58
CA GLU A 433 18.80 16.98 -1.82
C GLU A 433 17.79 18.12 -2.06
N ASN A 434 16.85 18.37 -1.15
CA ASN A 434 15.92 19.50 -1.18
C ASN A 434 15.76 20.06 0.24
N GLU A 435 16.27 21.28 0.46
CA GLU A 435 16.09 22.01 1.72
C GLU A 435 14.69 22.64 1.73
N GLY A 436 13.77 22.13 2.54
CA GLY A 436 12.52 22.85 2.87
C GLY A 436 12.81 24.10 3.72
N ASP A 437 11.93 25.10 3.71
CA ASP A 437 12.12 26.41 4.39
C ASP A 437 12.45 26.27 5.90
N VAL A 438 11.85 25.30 6.60
CA VAL A 438 12.09 25.05 8.04
C VAL A 438 13.47 24.44 8.28
N SER A 439 13.90 23.52 7.41
CA SER A 439 15.22 22.90 7.46
C SER A 439 16.35 23.91 7.22
N ALA A 440 16.15 24.81 6.25
CA ALA A 440 17.08 25.89 5.94
C ALA A 440 17.19 26.89 7.09
N GLY A 441 16.06 27.25 7.71
CA GLY A 441 16.02 28.13 8.89
C GLY A 441 16.79 27.57 10.09
N LEU A 442 16.62 26.28 10.38
CA LEU A 442 17.31 25.63 11.50
C LEU A 442 18.80 25.39 11.21
N ALA A 443 19.14 25.03 9.97
CA ALA A 443 20.53 24.93 9.52
C ALA A 443 21.26 26.28 9.67
N ALA A 444 20.61 27.39 9.28
CA ALA A 444 21.14 28.73 9.47
C ALA A 444 21.33 29.11 10.95
N GLN A 445 20.40 28.71 11.82
CA GLN A 445 20.51 28.92 13.27
C GLN A 445 21.68 28.14 13.88
N LEU A 446 21.84 26.86 13.51
CA LEU A 446 22.96 26.03 13.94
C LEU A 446 24.30 26.58 13.43
N ASP A 447 24.34 27.07 12.19
CA ASP A 447 25.53 27.73 11.64
C ASP A 447 25.89 29.02 12.41
N GLY A 448 24.88 29.78 12.84
CA GLY A 448 25.07 30.92 13.73
C GLY A 448 25.68 30.53 15.08
N PHE A 449 25.17 29.46 15.71
CA PHE A 449 25.74 28.95 16.97
C PHE A 449 27.17 28.41 16.80
N MET A 450 27.43 27.69 15.71
CA MET A 450 28.78 27.21 15.38
C MET A 450 29.74 28.37 15.15
N THR A 451 29.33 29.42 14.44
CA THR A 451 30.16 30.60 14.18
C THR A 451 30.52 31.33 15.48
N LEU A 452 29.56 31.48 16.41
CA LEU A 452 29.81 32.09 17.72
C LEU A 452 30.76 31.25 18.58
N ALA A 453 30.52 29.93 18.65
CA ALA A 453 31.39 29.01 19.38
C ALA A 453 32.79 28.94 18.78
N SER A 454 32.90 29.00 17.45
CA SER A 454 34.18 28.96 16.72
C SER A 454 34.99 30.23 16.98
N SER A 455 34.35 31.40 16.92
CA SER A 455 34.98 32.68 17.26
C SER A 455 35.52 32.72 18.69
N THR A 456 34.74 32.24 19.66
CA THR A 456 35.13 32.20 21.08
C THR A 456 36.30 31.22 21.30
N TYR A 457 36.23 30.05 20.67
CA TYR A 457 37.30 29.05 20.73
C TYR A 457 38.59 29.52 20.03
N VAL A 458 38.49 30.16 18.86
CA VAL A 458 39.62 30.76 18.16
C VAL A 458 40.29 31.82 19.02
N ALA A 459 39.51 32.65 19.74
CA ALA A 459 40.05 33.62 20.69
C ALA A 459 40.81 32.93 21.85
N GLU A 460 40.28 31.84 22.42
CA GLU A 460 40.97 31.05 23.47
C GLU A 460 42.31 30.48 22.96
N VAL A 461 42.31 29.89 21.76
CA VAL A 461 43.52 29.33 21.13
C VAL A 461 44.54 30.42 20.80
N CYS A 462 44.07 31.58 20.34
CA CYS A 462 44.91 32.76 20.10
C CYS A 462 45.49 33.31 21.40
N GLU A 463 44.72 33.41 22.47
CA GLU A 463 45.22 33.86 23.77
C GLU A 463 46.29 32.91 24.32
N LYS A 464 46.09 31.60 24.15
CA LYS A 464 47.04 30.57 24.59
C LYS A 464 48.39 30.62 23.88
N HIS A 465 48.40 30.79 22.55
CA HIS A 465 49.63 30.67 21.73
C HIS A 465 50.18 32.01 21.23
N PHE A 466 49.34 33.04 21.21
CA PHE A 466 49.64 34.41 20.76
C PHE A 466 49.27 35.49 21.80
N GLY A 467 48.83 35.16 23.01
CA GLY A 467 48.29 36.13 23.99
C GLY A 467 49.22 37.29 24.36
N LYS A 468 50.54 37.08 24.34
CA LYS A 468 51.51 38.19 24.53
C LYS A 468 51.50 39.20 23.40
N LEU A 469 51.24 38.76 22.16
CA LEU A 469 51.16 39.60 20.98
C LEU A 469 49.81 40.33 20.95
N PHE A 470 48.71 39.60 21.12
CA PHE A 470 47.37 40.18 21.09
C PHE A 470 47.05 41.05 22.30
N GLY A 471 47.51 40.71 23.51
CA GLY A 471 47.31 41.55 24.70
C GLY A 471 47.93 42.94 24.55
N GLU A 472 49.10 43.04 23.91
CA GLU A 472 49.77 44.32 23.64
C GLU A 472 49.14 45.05 22.42
N ILE A 473 48.63 44.34 21.41
CA ILE A 473 47.83 44.93 20.31
C ILE A 473 46.52 45.53 20.83
N HIS A 474 45.85 44.85 21.75
CA HIS A 474 44.65 45.36 22.40
C HIS A 474 44.96 46.56 23.31
N ALA A 475 46.05 46.52 24.08
CA ALA A 475 46.50 47.67 24.89
C ALA A 475 46.76 48.93 24.05
N LEU A 476 47.28 48.79 22.83
CA LEU A 476 47.41 49.90 21.86
C LEU A 476 46.06 50.47 21.40
N ARG A 477 45.05 49.60 21.19
CA ARG A 477 43.71 50.01 20.76
C ARG A 477 42.93 50.67 21.91
N SER A 478 43.02 50.13 23.13
CA SER A 478 42.36 50.66 24.32
C SER A 478 42.94 52.00 24.79
N GLY A 479 44.23 52.24 24.56
CA GLY A 479 44.88 53.53 24.82
C GLY A 479 44.44 54.68 23.90
N SER A 480 43.53 54.43 22.95
CA SER A 480 42.96 55.43 22.03
C SER A 480 41.58 55.94 22.46
N SER A 481 40.96 55.38 23.50
CA SER A 481 39.71 55.89 24.07
C SER A 481 39.96 56.38 25.49
N VAL A 482 39.63 57.65 25.75
CA VAL A 482 39.78 58.39 27.02
C VAL A 482 41.11 59.14 27.21
N GLY A 483 41.23 60.26 26.48
CA GLY A 483 41.42 61.59 27.10
C GLY A 483 42.68 61.90 27.92
N THR A 484 43.75 61.09 27.92
CA THR A 484 45.04 61.49 28.51
C THR A 484 46.19 61.23 27.55
N PHE A 485 46.61 62.28 26.85
CA PHE A 485 47.84 62.30 26.06
C PHE A 485 49.04 62.14 27.01
N GLN A 486 49.67 60.96 27.00
CA GLN A 486 51.07 60.81 27.41
C GLN A 486 51.99 61.22 26.25
N PRO A 487 53.20 61.75 26.53
CA PRO A 487 54.06 62.34 25.52
C PRO A 487 54.42 61.32 24.44
N ALA A 488 54.61 61.79 23.19
CA ALA A 488 54.89 60.98 22.00
C ALA A 488 56.05 59.95 22.14
N GLY A 489 56.88 60.05 23.19
CA GLY A 489 57.89 59.08 23.58
C GLY A 489 57.32 57.72 24.04
N ASP A 490 56.19 57.69 24.77
CA ASP A 490 55.62 56.45 25.31
C ASP A 490 54.95 55.59 24.23
N ARG A 491 54.23 56.22 23.28
CA ARG A 491 53.63 55.52 22.14
C ARG A 491 54.69 54.89 21.24
N ARG A 492 55.80 55.60 20.97
CA ARG A 492 56.93 55.07 20.19
C ARG A 492 57.67 53.96 20.93
N ALA A 493 57.81 54.04 22.26
CA ALA A 493 58.38 52.99 23.08
C ALA A 493 57.49 51.73 23.14
N HIS A 494 56.16 51.89 23.22
CA HIS A 494 55.19 50.79 23.16
C HIS A 494 55.17 50.12 21.78
N LEU A 495 55.20 50.93 20.70
CA LEU A 495 55.33 50.43 19.32
C LEU A 495 56.68 49.75 19.10
N LEU A 496 57.78 50.23 19.70
CA LEU A 496 59.08 49.57 19.67
C LEU A 496 59.11 48.27 20.49
N LYS A 497 58.33 48.18 21.58
CA LYS A 497 58.17 46.97 22.40
C LYS A 497 57.39 45.91 21.64
N LEU A 498 56.29 46.29 20.99
CA LEU A 498 55.53 45.44 20.05
C LEU A 498 56.34 45.04 18.83
N TYR A 499 57.12 45.97 18.26
CA TYR A 499 58.07 45.69 17.19
C TYR A 499 59.15 44.69 17.65
N LYS A 500 59.68 44.81 18.88
CA LYS A 500 60.59 43.82 19.49
C LYS A 500 59.92 42.49 19.83
N ILE A 501 58.59 42.42 19.92
CA ILE A 501 57.84 41.17 20.09
C ILE A 501 57.55 40.53 18.73
N ALA A 502 57.26 41.33 17.69
CA ALA A 502 56.85 40.87 16.36
C ALA A 502 58.04 40.55 15.41
N ILE A 503 59.17 41.25 15.51
CA ILE A 503 60.26 41.22 14.50
C ILE A 503 61.37 40.19 14.78
N PRO A 504 61.78 39.91 16.04
CA PRO A 504 62.86 38.94 16.26
C PRO A 504 62.47 37.47 16.02
N ASN A 505 61.21 37.14 15.75
CA ASN A 505 60.75 35.75 15.80
C ASN A 505 59.69 35.41 14.74
N VAL A 506 59.99 35.56 13.45
CA VAL A 506 59.30 34.80 12.38
C VAL A 506 59.23 33.30 12.79
N ARG A 507 60.34 32.75 13.29
CA ARG A 507 60.41 31.40 13.86
C ARG A 507 59.52 31.17 15.09
N GLY A 508 59.25 32.21 15.88
CA GLY A 508 58.35 32.12 17.03
C GLY A 508 56.89 32.15 16.62
N VAL A 509 56.55 32.95 15.61
CA VAL A 509 55.22 32.93 14.98
C VAL A 509 54.99 31.59 14.29
N GLU A 510 55.97 31.06 13.54
CA GLU A 510 55.90 29.72 12.93
C GLU A 510 55.68 28.62 13.98
N LYS A 511 56.40 28.67 15.11
CA LYS A 511 56.20 27.74 16.24
C LYS A 511 54.83 27.90 16.90
N SER A 512 54.31 29.12 17.05
CA SER A 512 52.97 29.36 17.57
C SER A 512 51.90 28.85 16.60
N VAL A 513 52.07 29.02 15.29
CA VAL A 513 51.17 28.45 14.27
C VAL A 513 51.19 26.91 14.31
N GLU A 514 52.37 26.29 14.43
CA GLU A 514 52.50 24.84 14.58
C GLU A 514 51.86 24.33 15.90
N ALA A 515 52.00 25.09 16.99
CA ALA A 515 51.37 24.78 18.27
C ALA A 515 49.84 24.92 18.22
N CYS A 516 49.32 25.89 17.48
CA CYS A 516 47.89 26.02 17.19
C CYS A 516 47.38 24.83 16.38
N ALA A 517 48.10 24.41 15.32
CA ALA A 517 47.73 23.26 14.51
C ALA A 517 47.63 21.99 15.36
N LYS A 518 48.64 21.73 16.20
CA LYS A 518 48.65 20.60 17.16
C LYS A 518 47.53 20.67 18.20
N THR A 519 47.16 21.89 18.62
CA THR A 519 46.05 22.10 19.56
C THR A 519 44.71 21.79 18.88
N LEU A 520 44.48 22.31 17.68
CA LEU A 520 43.28 22.04 16.89
C LEU A 520 43.12 20.56 16.54
N MET A 521 44.18 19.90 16.06
CA MET A 521 44.15 18.46 15.77
C MET A 521 43.92 17.57 17.01
N LYS A 522 44.29 18.06 18.20
CA LYS A 522 44.06 17.35 19.46
C LYS A 522 42.65 17.58 20.01
N ASP A 523 42.15 18.79 19.83
CA ASP A 523 40.93 19.28 20.48
C ASP A 523 39.69 19.13 19.60
N LEU A 524 39.85 19.03 18.27
CA LEU A 524 38.80 18.80 17.29
C LEU A 524 39.06 17.48 16.55
N ILE A 525 38.05 16.62 16.53
CA ILE A 525 38.15 15.27 15.96
C ILE A 525 37.74 15.24 14.49
N VAL A 526 36.81 16.12 14.08
CA VAL A 526 36.33 16.20 12.71
C VAL A 526 37.28 17.05 11.86
N HIS A 527 37.83 16.44 10.81
CA HIS A 527 38.73 17.11 9.88
C HIS A 527 38.13 18.36 9.22
N GLU A 528 36.87 18.30 8.79
CA GLU A 528 36.18 19.44 8.19
C GLU A 528 36.04 20.63 9.17
N LEU A 529 35.72 20.34 10.43
CA LEU A 529 35.67 21.34 11.50
C LEU A 529 37.07 21.91 11.80
N VAL A 530 38.11 21.05 11.82
CA VAL A 530 39.52 21.49 11.95
C VAL A 530 39.87 22.48 10.86
N LEU A 531 39.53 22.20 9.60
CA LEU A 531 39.81 23.09 8.47
C LEU A 531 39.03 24.41 8.56
N ARG A 532 37.75 24.36 8.94
CA ARG A 532 36.90 25.56 9.10
C ARG A 532 37.47 26.47 10.18
N THR A 533 37.72 25.93 11.38
CA THR A 533 38.30 26.69 12.50
C THR A 533 39.75 27.13 12.20
N TRP A 534 40.53 26.36 11.43
CA TRP A 534 41.87 26.76 11.01
C TRP A 534 41.87 28.01 10.11
N ARG A 535 40.93 28.10 9.17
CA ARG A 535 40.79 29.29 8.31
C ARG A 535 40.35 30.51 9.10
N GLU A 536 39.47 30.34 10.08
CA GLU A 536 39.07 31.44 10.98
C GLU A 536 40.24 31.90 11.86
N LEU A 537 41.04 30.96 12.37
CA LEU A 537 42.27 31.27 13.09
C LEU A 537 43.28 32.04 12.23
N GLU A 538 43.49 31.61 10.97
CA GLU A 538 44.34 32.31 10.01
C GLU A 538 43.86 33.75 9.80
N ALA A 539 42.56 33.93 9.53
CA ALA A 539 41.96 35.23 9.32
C ALA A 539 42.14 36.15 10.54
N HIS A 540 41.89 35.64 11.75
CA HIS A 540 42.04 36.40 12.99
C HIS A 540 43.49 36.84 13.26
N VAL A 541 44.46 35.96 13.00
CA VAL A 541 45.89 36.27 13.15
C VAL A 541 46.36 37.28 12.10
N VAL A 542 45.94 37.12 10.85
CA VAL A 542 46.26 38.04 9.76
C VAL A 542 45.65 39.42 10.02
N GLU A 543 44.41 39.50 10.50
CA GLU A 543 43.75 40.76 10.84
C GLU A 543 44.46 41.47 12.00
N GLY A 544 44.85 40.75 13.05
CA GLY A 544 45.61 41.29 14.17
C GLY A 544 46.95 41.88 13.74
N LEU A 545 47.71 41.16 12.89
CA LEU A 545 48.98 41.63 12.34
C LEU A 545 48.81 42.82 11.38
N SER A 546 47.74 42.82 10.57
CA SER A 546 47.41 43.92 9.67
C SER A 546 47.04 45.19 10.44
N SER A 547 46.33 45.03 11.56
CA SER A 547 46.00 46.12 12.47
C SER A 547 47.24 46.71 13.15
N LEU A 548 48.20 45.86 13.53
CA LEU A 548 49.50 46.31 14.03
C LEU A 548 50.29 47.07 12.95
N LYS A 549 50.28 46.58 11.71
CA LYS A 549 50.89 47.26 10.55
C LYS A 549 50.30 48.65 10.33
N ALA A 550 48.97 48.75 10.34
CA ALA A 550 48.27 50.02 10.21
C ALA A 550 48.60 51.00 11.35
N ALA A 551 48.72 50.51 12.59
CA ALA A 551 49.06 51.33 13.76
C ALA A 551 50.50 51.87 13.74
N LEU A 552 51.42 51.24 13.00
CA LEU A 552 52.83 51.63 12.87
C LEU A 552 53.10 52.67 11.76
N GLY A 553 52.15 52.87 10.85
CA GLY A 553 52.25 53.79 9.70
C GLY A 553 53.32 53.39 8.67
N ASP A 554 53.57 54.24 7.66
CA ASP A 554 54.55 54.01 6.57
C ASP A 554 56.01 54.25 7.01
N ASN A 555 56.42 53.54 8.05
CA ASN A 555 57.82 53.48 8.47
C ASN A 555 58.47 52.19 7.93
N LYS A 556 59.79 52.18 7.67
CA LYS A 556 60.57 50.96 7.31
C LYS A 556 60.36 49.78 8.27
N THR A 557 59.84 50.04 9.47
CA THR A 557 59.45 49.07 10.50
C THR A 557 58.12 48.37 10.23
N SER A 558 57.20 48.98 9.47
CA SER A 558 55.90 48.43 9.08
C SER A 558 56.01 47.40 7.95
N ASP A 559 56.94 47.63 7.00
CA ASP A 559 57.26 46.68 5.92
C ASP A 559 57.93 45.38 6.41
N ALA A 560 58.45 45.39 7.63
CA ALA A 560 59.11 44.25 8.24
C ALA A 560 58.14 43.27 8.94
N ILE A 561 56.82 43.55 8.99
CA ILE A 561 55.83 42.62 9.53
C ILE A 561 55.57 41.49 8.51
N PRO A 562 55.83 40.22 8.86
CA PRO A 562 55.90 39.11 7.91
C PRO A 562 54.52 38.52 7.54
N ILE A 563 53.51 39.35 7.21
CA ILE A 563 52.13 38.89 6.96
C ILE A 563 52.07 37.79 5.88
N ALA A 564 52.73 38.01 4.75
CA ALA A 564 52.77 37.03 3.64
C ALA A 564 53.45 35.71 4.03
N GLN A 565 54.46 35.76 4.91
CA GLN A 565 55.15 34.56 5.40
C GLN A 565 54.33 33.80 6.44
N VAL A 566 53.56 34.52 7.28
CA VAL A 566 52.60 33.90 8.20
C VAL A 566 51.50 33.18 7.43
N GLN A 567 50.90 33.83 6.41
CA GLN A 567 49.93 33.20 5.52
C GLN A 567 50.51 31.95 4.82
N HIS A 568 51.75 32.03 4.32
CA HIS A 568 52.44 30.86 3.75
C HIS A 568 52.60 29.73 4.78
N THR A 569 52.88 30.05 6.05
CA THR A 569 53.00 29.04 7.12
C THR A 569 51.66 28.38 7.44
N PHE A 570 50.57 29.17 7.49
CA PHE A 570 49.21 28.63 7.64
C PHE A 570 48.83 27.72 6.47
N ALA A 571 49.21 28.07 5.23
CA ALA A 571 48.98 27.28 4.03
C ALA A 571 49.85 26.01 3.93
N VAL A 572 51.04 26.00 4.53
CA VAL A 572 51.88 24.79 4.61
C VAL A 572 51.35 23.83 5.67
N GLN A 573 50.93 24.35 6.83
CA GLN A 573 50.36 23.52 7.90
C GLN A 573 48.97 22.99 7.54
N SER A 574 48.18 23.70 6.75
CA SER A 574 46.88 23.19 6.28
C SER A 574 46.99 21.91 5.45
N LYS A 575 48.10 21.73 4.72
CA LYS A 575 48.40 20.50 3.96
C LYS A 575 48.66 19.28 4.87
N SER A 576 48.97 19.50 6.14
CA SER A 576 49.18 18.42 7.11
C SER A 576 47.89 17.89 7.74
N PHE A 577 46.75 18.51 7.43
CA PHE A 577 45.44 18.04 7.85
C PHE A 577 44.85 16.99 6.89
N HIS A 578 45.25 17.03 5.60
CA HIS A 578 44.98 15.99 4.60
C HIS A 578 45.87 14.77 4.82
#